data_AF-A0ABF7Q5V4-F1
#
_entry.id   AF-A0ABF7Q5V4-F1
#
_cell.length_a   1.000
_cell.length_b   1.000
_cell.length_c   1.000
_cell.angle_alpha   90.00
_cell.angle_beta   90.00
_cell.angle_gamma   90.00
#
_symmetry.space_group_name_H-M   'P 1'
#
loop_
_entity.id
_entity.type
_entity.pdbx_description
1 polymer ?
#
loop_
_entity_poly.entity_id
_entity_poly.type
_entity_poly.pdbx_seq_one_letter_code
_entity_poly.pdbx_strand_id
1 'polypeptide(L)'
;MSMSVGTKAVVTDVQVHKVRFEPVGIEMEVEEGETVLDAAFRQGISLMHGCKEGQCGSCKSKLVDGDIELLKYSTFALPDYESENGHVLLCRTHAYSDVSFELLNYDEDMLRRSIAVKAFRGRVAAITALTSDIRLLEIEIDKPMKFWAGQYVDLTIDDGRITRAFSMANAPGEGTRLSFIIKKYPNGAFSAQLDGGLGVGDVVMAKGPYGTCFRREERPGPMLLIGGGSGMSPLWSILADHIASGEQRPVRFFYGARTRADLFYLDELAAIGRQLNDFKFVPALSHASPEDGWDGETGFVHEVVARHLKQENLAGAIDAYACGPTPMIDAVLPVLQINGVEPDHIYFDKFTPAVR
;
A
#
# COMPACT_ATOMS: atom_id res chain seq x y z
N MET A 1 7.88 37.68 47.18
CA MET A 1 8.08 36.21 47.27
C MET A 1 7.43 35.59 46.04
N SER A 2 8.22 35.45 44.98
CA SER A 2 7.84 34.84 43.71
C SER A 2 8.06 33.34 43.79
N MET A 3 6.99 32.55 43.85
CA MET A 3 7.08 31.10 43.69
C MET A 3 6.94 30.74 42.21
N SER A 4 8.06 30.39 41.58
CA SER A 4 8.10 29.74 40.29
C SER A 4 7.81 28.25 40.48
N VAL A 5 6.64 27.78 40.06
CA VAL A 5 6.36 26.35 39.92
C VAL A 5 6.94 25.89 38.60
N GLY A 6 8.12 25.29 38.64
CA GLY A 6 8.74 24.65 37.49
C GLY A 6 8.07 23.31 37.23
N THR A 7 7.36 23.21 36.11
CA THR A 7 6.90 21.94 35.55
C THR A 7 8.13 21.16 35.08
N LYS A 8 8.59 20.20 35.88
CA LYS A 8 9.60 19.23 35.44
C LYS A 8 8.96 18.34 34.38
N ALA A 9 9.45 18.44 33.14
CA ALA A 9 9.22 17.43 32.12
C ALA A 9 9.78 16.10 32.64
N VAL A 10 8.94 15.07 32.73
CA VAL A 10 9.36 13.69 32.96
C VAL A 10 9.94 13.22 31.64
N VAL A 11 11.26 13.28 31.50
CA VAL A 11 11.98 12.57 30.45
C VAL A 11 12.08 11.13 30.93
N THR A 12 11.19 10.26 30.46
CA THR A 12 11.39 8.81 30.58
C THR A 12 12.57 8.45 29.70
N ASP A 13 13.67 7.98 30.30
CA ASP A 13 14.83 7.46 29.59
C ASP A 13 14.39 6.14 28.95
N VAL A 14 13.98 6.18 27.68
CA VAL A 14 13.56 4.99 26.94
C VAL A 14 14.84 4.25 26.56
N GLN A 15 14.94 2.99 26.99
CA GLN A 15 16.11 2.17 26.70
C GLN A 15 16.16 1.87 25.20
N VAL A 16 17.36 1.95 24.62
CA VAL A 16 17.59 1.80 23.18
C VAL A 16 18.56 0.66 22.92
N HIS A 17 18.24 -0.17 21.94
CA HIS A 17 19.04 -1.32 21.51
C HIS A 17 19.41 -1.20 20.04
N LYS A 18 20.49 -1.87 19.62
CA LYS A 18 20.89 -1.95 18.22
C LYS A 18 20.24 -3.14 17.54
N VAL A 19 19.78 -2.93 16.31
CA VAL A 19 19.29 -4.00 15.43
C VAL A 19 20.18 -4.06 14.20
N ARG A 20 20.67 -5.26 13.88
CA ARG A 20 21.43 -5.53 12.65
C ARG A 20 20.66 -6.47 11.73
N PHE A 21 20.62 -6.14 10.44
CA PHE A 21 20.01 -6.96 9.40
C PHE A 21 21.05 -7.58 8.48
N GLU A 22 21.06 -8.91 8.41
CA GLU A 22 21.87 -9.69 7.48
C GLU A 22 21.00 -10.21 6.32
N PRO A 23 21.54 -10.40 5.10
CA PRO A 23 22.94 -10.17 4.71
C PRO A 23 23.24 -8.70 4.34
N VAL A 24 22.25 -7.81 4.36
CA VAL A 24 22.36 -6.44 3.83
C VAL A 24 23.29 -5.52 4.64
N GLY A 25 23.62 -5.88 5.89
CA GLY A 25 24.54 -5.13 6.74
C GLY A 25 24.00 -3.80 7.25
N ILE A 26 22.67 -3.62 7.24
CA ILE A 26 22.01 -2.41 7.74
C ILE A 26 21.91 -2.49 9.25
N GLU A 27 22.22 -1.38 9.93
CA GLU A 27 22.06 -1.22 11.37
C GLU A 27 21.08 -0.08 11.68
N MET A 28 20.35 -0.21 12.78
CA MET A 28 19.41 0.79 13.25
C MET A 28 19.22 0.69 14.77
N GLU A 29 18.58 1.70 15.35
CA GLU A 29 18.24 1.72 16.77
C GLU A 29 16.76 1.40 17.01
N VAL A 30 16.44 0.59 18.02
CA VAL A 30 15.07 0.30 18.45
C VAL A 30 14.89 0.72 19.90
N GLU A 31 13.83 1.49 20.15
CA GLU A 31 13.40 1.90 21.48
C GLU A 31 12.57 0.78 22.14
N GLU A 32 12.79 0.50 23.42
CA GLU A 32 11.93 -0.43 24.15
C GLU A 32 10.46 0.04 24.12
N GLY A 33 9.57 -0.85 23.70
CA GLY A 33 8.13 -0.57 23.53
C GLY A 33 7.71 -0.19 22.12
N GLU A 34 8.64 -0.04 21.17
CA GLU A 34 8.34 0.01 19.74
C GLU A 34 8.66 -1.33 19.05
N THR A 35 8.00 -1.60 17.92
CA THR A 35 8.30 -2.80 17.14
C THR A 35 9.54 -2.59 16.27
N VAL A 36 10.29 -3.66 16.00
CA VAL A 36 11.46 -3.61 15.09
C VAL A 36 11.07 -3.00 13.74
N LEU A 37 9.88 -3.31 13.22
CA LEU A 37 9.42 -2.73 11.96
C LEU A 37 9.11 -1.22 12.08
N ASP A 38 8.50 -0.75 13.18
CA ASP A 38 8.24 0.67 13.38
C ASP A 38 9.53 1.48 13.55
N ALA A 39 10.53 0.91 14.25
CA ALA A 39 11.87 1.48 14.36
C ALA A 39 12.54 1.65 12.99
N ALA A 40 12.42 0.63 12.13
CA ALA A 40 12.90 0.68 10.76
C ALA A 40 12.24 1.81 9.96
N PHE A 41 10.92 1.92 10.04
CA PHE A 41 10.17 2.99 9.37
C PHE A 41 10.56 4.39 9.86
N ARG A 42 10.72 4.57 11.18
CA ARG A 42 11.14 5.83 11.80
C ARG A 42 12.50 6.29 11.27
N GLN A 43 13.40 5.36 10.99
CA GLN A 43 14.74 5.63 10.47
C GLN A 43 14.85 5.57 8.94
N GLY A 44 13.75 5.33 8.24
CA GLY A 44 13.74 5.24 6.78
C GLY A 44 14.48 4.01 6.27
N ILE A 45 14.22 2.86 6.89
CA ILE A 45 14.63 1.53 6.41
C ILE A 45 13.36 0.81 5.98
N SER A 46 13.21 0.62 4.68
CA SER A 46 12.03 -0.02 4.10
C SER A 46 12.18 -1.53 4.08
N LEU A 47 11.67 -2.19 5.12
CA LEU A 47 11.61 -3.66 5.18
C LEU A 47 10.36 -4.19 4.50
N MET A 48 10.40 -5.44 4.02
CA MET A 48 9.23 -6.10 3.44
C MET A 48 8.10 -6.22 4.47
N HIS A 49 6.90 -5.75 4.12
CA HIS A 49 5.73 -5.76 5.01
C HIS A 49 4.43 -5.71 4.22
N GLY A 50 3.32 -6.00 4.89
CA GLY A 50 1.97 -5.88 4.34
C GLY A 50 1.01 -5.31 5.38
N CYS A 51 0.45 -6.16 6.25
CA CYS A 51 -0.61 -5.78 7.18
C CYS A 51 -0.19 -4.98 8.42
N LYS A 52 1.10 -5.02 8.83
CA LYS A 52 1.62 -4.48 10.11
C LYS A 52 0.97 -5.04 11.41
N GLU A 53 0.07 -6.02 11.31
CA GLU A 53 -0.70 -6.57 12.43
C GLU A 53 -0.47 -8.08 12.69
N GLY A 54 0.58 -8.66 12.10
CA GLY A 54 0.94 -10.06 12.31
C GLY A 54 -0.02 -11.08 11.66
N GLN A 55 -0.67 -10.69 10.55
CA GLN A 55 -1.64 -11.52 9.83
C GLN A 55 -1.12 -12.07 8.49
N CYS A 56 -0.19 -11.39 7.82
CA CYS A 56 0.18 -11.71 6.43
C CYS A 56 1.50 -12.46 6.25
N GLY A 57 2.39 -12.47 7.26
CA GLY A 57 3.71 -13.12 7.18
C GLY A 57 4.76 -12.41 6.32
N SER A 58 4.46 -11.26 5.69
CA SER A 58 5.38 -10.59 4.75
C SER A 58 6.67 -10.06 5.40
N CYS A 59 6.61 -9.68 6.69
CA CYS A 59 7.77 -9.20 7.44
C CYS A 59 8.49 -10.32 8.20
N LYS A 60 8.39 -11.57 7.72
CA LYS A 60 9.02 -12.72 8.36
C LYS A 60 10.53 -12.63 8.18
N SER A 61 11.24 -12.86 9.27
CA SER A 61 12.70 -12.90 9.33
C SER A 61 13.13 -13.94 10.34
N LYS A 62 14.41 -14.25 10.40
CA LYS A 62 14.93 -15.22 11.36
C LYS A 62 15.80 -14.50 12.38
N LEU A 63 15.54 -14.71 13.67
CA LEU A 63 16.39 -14.22 14.75
C LEU A 63 17.71 -14.99 14.71
N VAL A 64 18.81 -14.25 14.70
CA VAL A 64 20.17 -14.79 14.74
C VAL A 64 20.72 -14.73 16.15
N ASP A 65 20.56 -13.59 16.83
CA ASP A 65 21.04 -13.36 18.21
C ASP A 65 20.22 -12.27 18.91
N GLY A 66 20.18 -12.34 20.25
CA GLY A 66 19.57 -11.35 21.14
C GLY A 66 18.19 -11.73 21.71
N ASP A 67 17.71 -10.91 22.65
CA ASP A 67 16.49 -11.14 23.42
C ASP A 67 15.31 -10.34 22.86
N ILE A 68 14.21 -11.05 22.58
CA ILE A 68 12.99 -10.48 22.01
C ILE A 68 11.71 -10.97 22.70
N GLU A 69 10.63 -10.23 22.48
CA GLU A 69 9.26 -10.69 22.74
C GLU A 69 8.40 -10.49 21.50
N LEU A 70 7.59 -11.50 21.18
CA LEU A 70 6.59 -11.42 20.12
C LEU A 70 5.24 -11.02 20.71
N LEU A 71 4.72 -9.88 20.27
CA LEU A 71 3.32 -9.52 20.46
C LEU A 71 2.39 -10.51 19.74
N LYS A 72 1.12 -10.55 20.12
CA LYS A 72 0.12 -11.42 19.50
C LYS A 72 0.14 -11.37 17.96
N TYR A 73 0.18 -12.53 17.32
CA TYR A 73 0.13 -12.74 15.87
C TYR A 73 -0.81 -13.90 15.53
N SER A 74 -1.04 -14.14 14.23
CA SER A 74 -1.80 -15.28 13.72
C SER A 74 -0.88 -16.45 13.39
N THR A 75 -1.27 -17.68 13.76
CA THR A 75 -0.57 -18.92 13.38
C THR A 75 -0.56 -19.16 11.88
N PHE A 76 -1.42 -18.48 11.12
CA PHE A 76 -1.34 -18.44 9.66
C PHE A 76 -0.13 -17.65 9.16
N ALA A 77 0.23 -16.56 9.84
CA ALA A 77 1.34 -15.68 9.46
C ALA A 77 2.70 -16.25 9.90
N LEU A 78 2.73 -16.87 11.08
CA LEU A 78 3.89 -17.52 11.67
C LEU A 78 3.42 -18.81 12.38
N PRO A 79 3.43 -19.96 11.68
CA PRO A 79 3.12 -21.25 12.28
C PRO A 79 4.09 -21.63 13.40
N ASP A 80 3.63 -22.43 14.35
CA ASP A 80 4.38 -22.81 15.54
C ASP A 80 5.77 -23.40 15.18
N TYR A 81 5.82 -24.30 14.20
CA TYR A 81 7.07 -24.92 13.75
C TYR A 81 8.09 -23.91 13.21
N GLU A 82 7.66 -22.78 12.63
CA GLU A 82 8.60 -21.75 12.18
C GLU A 82 9.12 -20.93 13.36
N SER A 83 8.23 -20.56 14.29
CA SER A 83 8.58 -19.82 15.49
C SER A 83 9.55 -20.59 16.39
N GLU A 84 9.34 -21.91 16.53
CA GLU A 84 10.24 -22.83 17.25
C GLU A 84 11.63 -22.91 16.59
N ASN A 85 11.72 -22.63 15.29
CA ASN A 85 12.97 -22.57 14.52
C ASN A 85 13.54 -21.13 14.41
N GLY A 86 13.13 -20.23 15.31
CA GLY A 86 13.68 -18.87 15.40
C GLY A 86 13.12 -17.88 14.36
N HIS A 87 12.05 -18.22 13.65
CA HIS A 87 11.38 -17.25 12.78
C HIS A 87 10.53 -16.28 13.61
N VAL A 88 10.50 -15.03 13.17
CA VAL A 88 9.83 -13.93 13.83
C VAL A 88 9.07 -13.09 12.81
N LEU A 89 8.13 -12.26 13.28
CA LEU A 89 7.48 -11.23 12.48
C LEU A 89 7.93 -9.87 12.98
N LEU A 90 8.75 -9.14 12.20
CA LEU A 90 9.33 -7.86 12.64
C LEU A 90 8.28 -6.82 13.08
N CYS A 91 7.07 -6.85 12.51
CA CYS A 91 5.95 -6.00 12.93
C CYS A 91 5.38 -6.31 14.31
N ARG A 92 5.74 -7.46 14.90
CA ARG A 92 5.28 -7.93 16.21
C ARG A 92 6.44 -8.16 17.17
N THR A 93 7.68 -7.84 16.78
CA THR A 93 8.87 -8.08 17.61
C THR A 93 9.25 -6.84 18.39
N HIS A 94 9.33 -6.94 19.72
CA HIS A 94 10.02 -5.99 20.60
C HIS A 94 11.40 -6.55 20.97
N ALA A 95 12.42 -5.70 21.06
CA ALA A 95 13.77 -6.09 21.46
C ALA A 95 14.07 -5.59 22.89
N TYR A 96 14.77 -6.43 23.67
CA TYR A 96 15.23 -6.12 25.03
C TYR A 96 16.76 -6.23 25.19
N SER A 97 17.46 -6.48 24.09
CA SER A 97 18.91 -6.39 23.94
C SER A 97 19.26 -5.92 22.53
N ASP A 98 20.55 -5.71 22.26
CA ASP A 98 21.04 -5.69 20.88
C ASP A 98 20.65 -7.01 20.20
N VAL A 99 20.12 -6.94 18.99
CA VAL A 99 19.54 -8.09 18.25
C VAL A 99 20.04 -8.11 16.81
N SER A 100 20.11 -9.31 16.23
CA SER A 100 20.40 -9.49 14.81
C SER A 100 19.37 -10.40 14.13
N PHE A 101 18.99 -10.03 12.91
CA PHE A 101 18.04 -10.78 12.10
C PHE A 101 18.61 -11.10 10.72
N GLU A 102 18.36 -12.31 10.24
CA GLU A 102 18.49 -12.69 8.85
C GLU A 102 17.18 -12.34 8.12
N LEU A 103 17.26 -11.41 7.16
CA LEU A 103 16.15 -11.04 6.30
C LEU A 103 15.93 -12.13 5.26
N LEU A 104 14.80 -12.84 5.39
CA LEU A 104 14.43 -13.90 4.45
C LEU A 104 13.93 -13.35 3.11
N ASN A 105 13.30 -12.17 3.15
CA ASN A 105 12.80 -11.46 1.98
C ASN A 105 13.24 -10.01 2.07
N TYR A 106 14.08 -9.57 1.14
CA TYR A 106 14.47 -8.17 0.99
C TYR A 106 14.62 -7.84 -0.50
N ASP A 107 14.43 -6.56 -0.81
CA ASP A 107 14.63 -5.99 -2.14
C ASP A 107 15.64 -4.85 -1.96
N GLU A 108 16.82 -4.97 -2.60
CA GLU A 108 17.89 -3.96 -2.47
C GLU A 108 17.46 -2.60 -3.02
N ASP A 109 16.70 -2.57 -4.11
CA ASP A 109 16.22 -1.33 -4.70
C ASP A 109 15.22 -0.65 -3.75
N MET A 110 14.39 -1.44 -3.07
CA MET A 110 13.52 -0.93 -2.01
C MET A 110 14.31 -0.33 -0.85
N LEU A 111 15.35 -0.99 -0.36
CA LEU A 111 16.18 -0.47 0.70
C LEU A 111 16.83 0.87 0.31
N ARG A 112 17.31 1.00 -0.94
CA ARG A 112 17.88 2.25 -1.48
C ARG A 112 16.84 3.37 -1.64
N ARG A 113 15.60 3.01 -1.93
CA ARG A 113 14.48 3.94 -2.15
C ARG A 113 13.71 4.27 -0.87
N SER A 114 14.25 3.91 0.29
CA SER A 114 13.56 4.09 1.56
C SER A 114 13.31 5.56 1.90
N ILE A 115 12.11 5.83 2.41
CA ILE A 115 11.68 7.15 2.88
C ILE A 115 11.29 7.01 4.34
N ALA A 116 11.88 7.86 5.20
CA ALA A 116 11.53 7.88 6.61
C ALA A 116 10.05 8.24 6.81
N VAL A 117 9.35 7.42 7.58
CA VAL A 117 7.96 7.63 7.93
C VAL A 117 7.84 8.80 8.89
N LYS A 118 6.97 9.76 8.55
CA LYS A 118 6.70 10.95 9.36
C LYS A 118 5.20 11.16 9.51
N ALA A 119 4.83 11.91 10.54
CA ALA A 119 3.47 12.39 10.74
C ALA A 119 3.32 13.80 10.16
N PHE A 120 2.23 14.02 9.45
CA PHE A 120 1.89 15.27 8.78
C PHE A 120 0.50 15.68 9.23
N ARG A 121 0.33 16.94 9.61
CA ARG A 121 -0.98 17.47 9.94
C ARG A 121 -1.59 18.04 8.66
N GLY A 122 -2.85 17.72 8.40
CA GLY A 122 -3.53 18.20 7.23
C GLY A 122 -4.99 18.56 7.49
N ARG A 123 -5.65 18.98 6.42
CA ARG A 123 -7.07 19.25 6.40
C ARG A 123 -7.73 18.65 5.18
N VAL A 124 -8.98 18.25 5.33
CA VAL A 124 -9.81 17.82 4.20
C VAL A 124 -10.01 18.98 3.25
N ALA A 125 -9.64 18.79 1.99
CA ALA A 125 -9.82 19.75 0.92
C ALA A 125 -11.12 19.50 0.16
N ALA A 126 -11.42 18.23 -0.14
CA ALA A 126 -12.64 17.84 -0.84
C ALA A 126 -13.01 16.38 -0.57
N ILE A 127 -14.31 16.09 -0.71
CA ILE A 127 -14.84 14.72 -0.73
C ILE A 127 -15.83 14.63 -1.89
N THR A 128 -15.52 13.82 -2.89
CA THR A 128 -16.31 13.67 -4.12
C THR A 128 -16.82 12.25 -4.26
N ALA A 129 -18.09 12.08 -4.62
CA ALA A 129 -18.65 10.77 -4.93
C ALA A 129 -18.23 10.32 -6.33
N LEU A 130 -17.58 9.15 -6.42
CA LEU A 130 -17.20 8.53 -7.70
C LEU A 130 -18.21 7.46 -8.13
N THR A 131 -18.70 6.68 -7.17
CA THR A 131 -19.77 5.70 -7.35
C THR A 131 -20.71 5.72 -6.13
N SER A 132 -21.65 4.79 -6.06
CA SER A 132 -22.53 4.62 -4.89
C SER A 132 -21.74 4.35 -3.59
N ASP A 133 -20.63 3.61 -3.68
CA ASP A 133 -19.82 3.15 -2.55
C ASP A 133 -18.36 3.62 -2.58
N ILE A 134 -17.92 4.39 -3.58
CA ILE A 134 -16.55 4.93 -3.66
C ILE A 134 -16.55 6.46 -3.54
N ARG A 135 -15.58 6.97 -2.77
CA ARG A 135 -15.32 8.40 -2.57
C ARG A 135 -13.89 8.73 -2.96
N LEU A 136 -13.69 9.89 -3.57
CA LEU A 136 -12.39 10.55 -3.65
C LEU A 136 -12.26 11.49 -2.45
N LEU A 137 -11.33 11.21 -1.56
CA LEU A 137 -10.95 12.11 -0.46
C LEU A 137 -9.67 12.84 -0.85
N GLU A 138 -9.69 14.17 -0.80
CA GLU A 138 -8.51 15.00 -1.02
C GLU A 138 -8.18 15.72 0.28
N ILE A 139 -6.90 15.74 0.65
CA ILE A 139 -6.39 16.46 1.81
C ILE A 139 -5.20 17.34 1.41
N GLU A 140 -5.03 18.43 2.15
CA GLU A 140 -3.85 19.30 2.09
C GLU A 140 -3.07 19.15 3.39
N ILE A 141 -1.78 18.80 3.29
CA ILE A 141 -0.88 18.62 4.43
C ILE A 141 0.05 19.83 4.60
N ASP A 142 0.42 20.09 5.84
CA ASP A 142 1.17 21.28 6.26
C ASP A 142 2.62 21.33 5.75
N LYS A 143 3.18 20.17 5.40
CA LYS A 143 4.54 20.02 4.87
C LYS A 143 4.55 19.01 3.72
N PRO A 144 5.39 19.22 2.70
CA PRO A 144 5.54 18.25 1.61
C PRO A 144 5.94 16.86 2.13
N MET A 145 5.21 15.84 1.69
CA MET A 145 5.56 14.44 1.85
C MET A 145 6.23 13.93 0.58
N LYS A 146 7.42 13.34 0.73
CA LYS A 146 8.01 12.49 -0.33
C LYS A 146 7.38 11.12 -0.24
N PHE A 147 7.01 10.54 -1.38
CA PHE A 147 6.51 9.17 -1.50
C PHE A 147 6.73 8.65 -2.92
N TRP A 148 6.60 7.34 -3.11
CA TRP A 148 6.61 6.70 -4.42
C TRP A 148 5.19 6.35 -4.86
N ALA A 149 4.92 6.48 -6.16
CA ALA A 149 3.60 6.22 -6.71
C ALA A 149 3.15 4.78 -6.44
N GLY A 150 2.03 4.62 -5.73
CA GLY A 150 1.51 3.32 -5.24
C GLY A 150 1.64 3.10 -3.73
N GLN A 151 2.41 3.92 -3.02
CA GLN A 151 2.51 3.86 -1.56
C GLN A 151 1.22 4.29 -0.85
N TYR A 152 1.16 4.06 0.45
CA TYR A 152 0.02 4.42 1.30
C TYR A 152 0.41 5.18 2.56
N VAL A 153 -0.58 5.78 3.22
CA VAL A 153 -0.45 6.42 4.53
C VAL A 153 -1.51 5.88 5.47
N ASP A 154 -1.24 5.92 6.76
CA ASP A 154 -2.29 5.79 7.78
C ASP A 154 -2.94 7.17 7.95
N LEU A 155 -4.24 7.28 7.69
CA LEU A 155 -5.02 8.48 7.97
C LEU A 155 -5.74 8.32 9.30
N THR A 156 -5.57 9.32 10.17
CA THR A 156 -6.23 9.39 11.47
C THR A 156 -7.20 10.58 11.52
N ILE A 157 -8.45 10.30 11.88
CA ILE A 157 -9.55 11.27 12.05
C ILE A 157 -10.22 11.10 13.41
N ASP A 158 -11.29 11.87 13.66
CA ASP A 158 -12.09 11.84 14.89
C ASP A 158 -11.22 12.02 16.15
N ASP A 159 -10.47 13.13 16.18
CA ASP A 159 -9.56 13.50 17.27
C ASP A 159 -8.56 12.40 17.68
N GLY A 160 -8.11 11.59 16.72
CA GLY A 160 -7.13 10.54 16.96
C GLY A 160 -7.70 9.13 17.12
N ARG A 161 -9.03 8.97 17.05
CA ARG A 161 -9.70 7.70 17.39
C ARG A 161 -9.78 6.70 16.25
N ILE A 162 -9.87 7.17 15.01
CA ILE A 162 -10.07 6.30 13.85
C ILE A 162 -8.85 6.40 12.95
N THR A 163 -8.06 5.33 12.87
CA THR A 163 -6.89 5.22 11.98
C THR A 163 -7.09 4.10 10.96
N ARG A 164 -6.87 4.40 9.67
CA ARG A 164 -6.94 3.41 8.57
C ARG A 164 -5.89 3.71 7.51
N ALA A 165 -5.36 2.64 6.90
CA ALA A 165 -4.44 2.74 5.77
C ALA A 165 -5.19 3.04 4.48
N PHE A 166 -4.71 4.03 3.71
CA PHE A 166 -5.22 4.36 2.38
C PHE A 166 -4.07 4.67 1.43
N SER A 167 -4.06 3.99 0.28
CA SER A 167 -3.05 4.22 -0.76
C SER A 167 -3.32 5.54 -1.49
N MET A 168 -2.26 6.31 -1.74
CA MET A 168 -2.37 7.56 -2.48
C MET A 168 -2.84 7.30 -3.91
N ALA A 169 -3.68 8.20 -4.43
CA ALA A 169 -4.16 8.20 -5.81
C ALA A 169 -3.47 9.24 -6.70
N ASN A 170 -2.77 10.22 -6.12
CA ASN A 170 -2.03 11.21 -6.89
C ASN A 170 -0.59 10.75 -7.16
N ALA A 171 0.01 11.26 -8.24
CA ALA A 171 1.44 11.09 -8.49
C ALA A 171 2.28 11.83 -7.43
N PRO A 172 3.51 11.37 -7.14
CA PRO A 172 4.53 12.13 -6.44
C PRO A 172 4.78 13.47 -7.15
N GLY A 173 4.23 14.55 -6.61
CA GLY A 173 4.34 15.91 -7.13
C GLY A 173 4.92 16.87 -6.09
N GLU A 174 4.31 18.05 -5.94
CA GLU A 174 4.68 19.03 -4.90
C GLU A 174 4.57 18.47 -3.46
N GLY A 175 3.85 17.36 -3.29
CA GLY A 175 3.82 16.59 -2.04
C GLY A 175 2.95 17.19 -0.93
N THR A 176 2.23 18.28 -1.18
CA THR A 176 1.34 18.93 -0.20
C THR A 176 -0.13 18.54 -0.35
N ARG A 177 -0.53 18.04 -1.52
CA ARG A 177 -1.88 17.52 -1.77
C ARG A 177 -1.82 16.01 -1.92
N LEU A 178 -2.64 15.32 -1.14
CA LEU A 178 -2.81 13.87 -1.21
C LEU A 178 -4.27 13.55 -1.52
N SER A 179 -4.48 12.60 -2.41
CA SER A 179 -5.81 12.12 -2.79
C SER A 179 -5.94 10.62 -2.56
N PHE A 180 -7.14 10.15 -2.23
CA PHE A 180 -7.40 8.74 -1.88
C PHE A 180 -8.73 8.29 -2.47
N ILE A 181 -8.74 7.17 -3.18
CA ILE A 181 -9.95 6.53 -3.67
C ILE A 181 -10.38 5.49 -2.65
N ILE A 182 -11.39 5.82 -1.86
CA ILE A 182 -11.80 5.04 -0.68
C ILE A 182 -13.12 4.34 -0.95
N LYS A 183 -13.13 3.01 -0.79
CA LYS A 183 -14.35 2.21 -0.78
C LYS A 183 -14.98 2.28 0.61
N LYS A 184 -16.28 2.56 0.64
CA LYS A 184 -17.11 2.51 1.83
C LYS A 184 -17.52 1.07 2.11
N TYR A 185 -17.36 0.66 3.37
CA TYR A 185 -17.90 -0.59 3.87
C TYR A 185 -19.05 -0.30 4.84
N PRO A 186 -20.15 -1.08 4.78
CA PRO A 186 -21.21 -0.98 5.78
C PRO A 186 -20.63 -1.09 7.19
N ASN A 187 -21.05 -0.20 8.09
CA ASN A 187 -20.59 -0.13 9.48
C ASN A 187 -19.08 0.12 9.67
N GLY A 188 -18.35 0.51 8.62
CA GLY A 188 -16.94 0.87 8.75
C GLY A 188 -16.77 2.21 9.46
N ALA A 189 -15.97 2.26 10.53
CA ALA A 189 -15.77 3.47 11.34
C ALA A 189 -15.33 4.69 10.51
N PHE A 190 -14.34 4.52 9.64
CA PHE A 190 -13.90 5.57 8.72
C PHE A 190 -14.93 5.81 7.60
N SER A 191 -15.52 4.74 7.06
CA SER A 191 -16.53 4.82 5.99
C SER A 191 -17.76 5.63 6.40
N ALA A 192 -18.19 5.54 7.66
CA ALA A 192 -19.31 6.30 8.21
C ALA A 192 -19.05 7.81 8.23
N GLN A 193 -17.78 8.25 8.28
CA GLN A 193 -17.43 9.66 8.27
C GLN A 193 -17.48 10.26 6.85
N LEU A 194 -17.30 9.44 5.80
CA LEU A 194 -17.19 9.95 4.42
C LEU A 194 -18.50 10.52 3.84
N ASP A 195 -19.66 10.17 4.39
CA ASP A 195 -20.97 10.69 3.96
C ASP A 195 -21.57 11.62 5.02
N GLY A 196 -20.84 12.70 5.35
CA GLY A 196 -21.34 13.81 6.16
C GLY A 196 -20.85 13.87 7.60
N GLY A 197 -20.04 12.91 8.06
CA GLY A 197 -19.33 13.01 9.35
C GLY A 197 -18.01 13.78 9.27
N LEU A 198 -17.35 13.73 8.11
CA LEU A 198 -16.14 14.44 7.76
C LEU A 198 -16.47 15.54 6.75
N GLY A 199 -16.10 16.79 7.06
CA GLY A 199 -16.31 17.97 6.23
C GLY A 199 -15.01 18.61 5.76
N VAL A 200 -15.13 19.50 4.76
CA VAL A 200 -14.00 20.32 4.30
C VAL A 200 -13.49 21.19 5.44
N GLY A 201 -12.17 21.22 5.62
CA GLY A 201 -11.48 21.92 6.70
C GLY A 201 -11.22 21.07 7.94
N ASP A 202 -11.84 19.91 8.08
CA ASP A 202 -11.61 19.01 9.22
C ASP A 202 -10.17 18.53 9.26
N VAL A 203 -9.66 18.33 10.47
CA VAL A 203 -8.27 17.92 10.70
C VAL A 203 -8.11 16.44 10.41
N VAL A 204 -7.08 16.13 9.63
CA VAL A 204 -6.61 14.77 9.35
C VAL A 204 -5.13 14.70 9.72
N MET A 205 -4.72 13.63 10.40
CA MET A 205 -3.30 13.31 10.52
C MET A 205 -2.95 12.22 9.49
N ALA A 206 -1.90 12.42 8.71
CA ALA A 206 -1.36 11.43 7.79
C ALA A 206 0.00 10.95 8.30
N LYS A 207 0.19 9.63 8.44
CA LYS A 207 1.48 9.03 8.80
C LYS A 207 1.96 8.13 7.66
N GLY A 208 3.18 8.36 7.18
CA GLY A 208 3.78 7.56 6.10
C GLY A 208 4.97 8.26 5.43
N PRO A 209 5.35 7.83 4.22
CA PRO A 209 4.68 6.80 3.40
C PRO A 209 5.06 5.36 3.80
N TYR A 210 4.17 4.42 3.53
CA TYR A 210 4.34 2.98 3.72
C TYR A 210 4.14 2.23 2.39
N GLY A 211 4.47 0.94 2.38
CA GLY A 211 4.16 0.04 1.27
C GLY A 211 5.31 -0.15 0.27
N THR A 212 5.27 -1.33 -0.35
CA THR A 212 6.32 -1.86 -1.23
C THR A 212 5.90 -1.93 -2.70
N CYS A 213 4.58 -1.88 -2.94
CA CYS A 213 3.97 -1.89 -4.27
C CYS A 213 3.96 -0.48 -4.88
N PHE A 214 5.11 -0.04 -5.38
CA PHE A 214 5.27 1.25 -6.04
C PHE A 214 5.98 1.12 -7.39
N ARG A 215 5.73 2.07 -8.29
CA ARG A 215 6.26 2.06 -9.66
C ARG A 215 7.78 1.85 -9.71
N ARG A 216 8.22 0.89 -10.52
CA ARG A 216 9.61 0.71 -10.96
C ARG A 216 9.85 1.49 -12.25
N GLU A 217 10.78 2.44 -12.20
CA GLU A 217 11.15 3.36 -13.29
C GLU A 217 12.22 2.74 -14.21
N GLU A 218 12.38 3.30 -15.42
CA GLU A 218 13.44 2.93 -16.37
C GLU A 218 13.42 1.45 -16.80
N ARG A 219 12.21 0.87 -16.85
CA ARG A 219 11.99 -0.54 -17.21
C ARG A 219 11.44 -0.61 -18.64
N PRO A 220 12.13 -1.30 -19.57
CA PRO A 220 11.77 -1.28 -20.98
C PRO A 220 10.58 -2.19 -21.34
N GLY A 221 10.27 -3.19 -20.50
CA GLY A 221 9.19 -4.15 -20.77
C GLY A 221 7.79 -3.61 -20.43
N PRO A 222 6.72 -4.40 -20.58
CA PRO A 222 5.35 -3.95 -20.34
C PRO A 222 5.01 -3.74 -18.87
N MET A 223 4.08 -2.85 -18.57
CA MET A 223 3.49 -2.63 -17.25
C MET A 223 2.05 -3.15 -17.23
N LEU A 224 1.74 -4.05 -16.30
CA LEU A 224 0.37 -4.47 -16.02
C LEU A 224 -0.14 -3.80 -14.74
N LEU A 225 -1.27 -3.11 -14.83
CA LEU A 225 -2.00 -2.56 -13.69
C LEU A 225 -3.28 -3.39 -13.52
N ILE A 226 -3.47 -4.03 -12.37
CA ILE A 226 -4.58 -4.96 -12.13
C ILE A 226 -5.32 -4.56 -10.85
N GLY A 227 -6.49 -3.95 -11.01
CA GLY A 227 -7.23 -3.36 -9.91
C GLY A 227 -8.62 -3.94 -9.70
N GLY A 228 -9.17 -3.75 -8.51
CA GLY A 228 -10.59 -3.94 -8.24
C GLY A 228 -11.08 -3.05 -7.10
N GLY A 229 -12.23 -2.40 -7.29
CA GLY A 229 -12.79 -1.45 -6.32
C GLY A 229 -11.81 -0.31 -5.97
N SER A 230 -11.59 -0.04 -4.68
CA SER A 230 -10.61 0.97 -4.25
C SER A 230 -9.16 0.65 -4.62
N GLY A 231 -8.87 -0.56 -5.11
CA GLY A 231 -7.58 -0.89 -5.72
C GLY A 231 -7.19 0.03 -6.89
N MET A 232 -8.15 0.79 -7.43
CA MET A 232 -7.87 1.90 -8.34
C MET A 232 -6.92 2.94 -7.73
N SER A 233 -6.97 3.20 -6.41
CA SER A 233 -6.18 4.26 -5.75
C SER A 233 -4.67 4.17 -6.06
N PRO A 234 -3.94 3.12 -5.63
CA PRO A 234 -2.51 3.04 -5.90
C PRO A 234 -2.19 2.93 -7.41
N LEU A 235 -3.04 2.26 -8.19
CA LEU A 235 -2.82 2.09 -9.63
C LEU A 235 -3.00 3.39 -10.40
N TRP A 236 -3.92 4.25 -9.97
CA TRP A 236 -4.11 5.59 -10.51
C TRP A 236 -2.88 6.46 -10.23
N SER A 237 -2.31 6.36 -9.03
CA SER A 237 -1.05 7.02 -8.68
C SER A 237 0.10 6.55 -9.58
N ILE A 238 0.26 5.23 -9.75
CA ILE A 238 1.29 4.64 -10.62
C ILE A 238 1.11 5.08 -12.08
N LEU A 239 -0.12 5.10 -12.60
CA LEU A 239 -0.39 5.52 -13.98
C LEU A 239 -0.21 7.03 -14.18
N ALA A 240 -0.56 7.85 -13.19
CA ALA A 240 -0.36 9.30 -13.26
C ALA A 240 1.14 9.66 -13.24
N ASP A 241 1.90 9.02 -12.35
CA ASP A 241 3.36 9.13 -12.31
C ASP A 241 3.98 8.60 -13.61
N HIS A 242 3.51 7.43 -14.05
CA HIS A 242 3.44 6.94 -15.43
C HIS A 242 3.78 7.97 -16.52
N ILE A 243 2.72 8.72 -16.76
CA ILE A 243 2.56 9.76 -17.77
C ILE A 243 3.46 10.96 -17.47
N ALA A 244 3.54 11.37 -16.20
CA ALA A 244 4.34 12.53 -15.80
C ALA A 244 5.83 12.35 -16.08
N SER A 245 6.36 11.12 -16.01
CA SER A 245 7.78 10.86 -16.32
C SER A 245 8.09 10.88 -17.83
N GLY A 246 7.07 10.80 -18.68
CA GLY A 246 7.22 10.76 -20.14
C GLY A 246 7.67 9.41 -20.71
N GLU A 247 7.83 8.38 -19.88
CA GLU A 247 8.10 7.01 -20.36
C GLU A 247 6.97 6.50 -21.26
N GLN A 248 7.31 5.65 -22.24
CA GLN A 248 6.38 5.16 -23.27
C GLN A 248 6.32 3.63 -23.35
N ARG A 249 6.65 2.93 -22.25
CA ARG A 249 6.55 1.47 -22.19
C ARG A 249 5.08 1.03 -22.36
N PRO A 250 4.81 -0.16 -22.93
CA PRO A 250 3.43 -0.64 -23.07
C PRO A 250 2.72 -0.76 -21.73
N VAL A 251 1.46 -0.34 -21.66
CA VAL A 251 0.63 -0.40 -20.45
C VAL A 251 -0.67 -1.17 -20.73
N ARG A 252 -0.98 -2.13 -19.86
CA ARG A 252 -2.29 -2.80 -19.82
C ARG A 252 -2.92 -2.57 -18.45
N PHE A 253 -4.07 -1.93 -18.43
CA PHE A 253 -4.80 -1.65 -17.21
C PHE A 253 -6.08 -2.48 -17.15
N PHE A 254 -6.04 -3.57 -16.39
CA PHE A 254 -7.18 -4.42 -16.11
C PHE A 254 -7.90 -3.95 -14.84
N TYR A 255 -9.21 -3.78 -14.89
CA TYR A 255 -9.98 -3.34 -13.74
C TYR A 255 -11.27 -4.13 -13.56
N GLY A 256 -11.37 -4.84 -12.43
CA GLY A 256 -12.54 -5.62 -12.06
C GLY A 256 -13.59 -4.79 -11.33
N ALA A 257 -14.82 -4.83 -11.82
CA ALA A 257 -16.00 -4.22 -11.21
C ALA A 257 -17.17 -5.20 -11.16
N ARG A 258 -18.20 -4.90 -10.37
CA ARG A 258 -19.43 -5.71 -10.34
C ARG A 258 -20.28 -5.39 -11.56
N THR A 259 -20.69 -4.13 -11.67
CA THR A 259 -21.58 -3.62 -12.71
C THR A 259 -20.98 -2.40 -13.39
N ARG A 260 -21.61 -1.94 -14.47
CA ARG A 260 -21.18 -0.72 -15.18
C ARG A 260 -21.22 0.52 -14.29
N ALA A 261 -22.13 0.58 -13.32
CA ALA A 261 -22.24 1.69 -12.36
C ALA A 261 -21.06 1.77 -11.36
N ASP A 262 -20.23 0.73 -11.29
CA ASP A 262 -19.04 0.68 -10.44
C ASP A 262 -17.76 1.07 -11.19
N LEU A 263 -17.87 1.42 -12.48
CA LEU A 263 -16.79 1.99 -13.28
C LEU A 263 -16.80 3.52 -13.18
N PHE A 264 -15.61 4.10 -13.08
CA PHE A 264 -15.39 5.54 -13.00
C PHE A 264 -14.04 5.89 -13.68
N TYR A 265 -13.81 7.18 -13.93
CA TYR A 265 -12.68 7.69 -14.70
C TYR A 265 -12.56 7.19 -16.15
N LEU A 266 -13.68 6.74 -16.76
CA LEU A 266 -13.66 6.17 -18.11
C LEU A 266 -13.21 7.19 -19.17
N ASP A 267 -13.66 8.44 -19.06
CA ASP A 267 -13.29 9.51 -20.00
C ASP A 267 -11.83 9.91 -19.84
N GLU A 268 -11.35 9.96 -18.60
CA GLU A 268 -9.95 10.24 -18.25
C GLU A 268 -9.03 9.13 -18.75
N LEU A 269 -9.39 7.86 -18.55
CA LEU A 269 -8.65 6.70 -19.08
C LEU A 269 -8.61 6.71 -20.61
N ALA A 270 -9.72 7.06 -21.26
CA ALA A 270 -9.76 7.22 -22.71
C ALA A 270 -8.88 8.39 -23.19
N ALA A 271 -8.77 9.46 -22.41
CA ALA A 271 -7.87 10.58 -22.69
C ALA A 271 -6.40 10.19 -22.51
N ILE A 272 -6.06 9.44 -21.47
CA ILE A 272 -4.73 8.87 -21.23
C ILE A 272 -4.31 7.96 -22.38
N GLY A 273 -5.22 7.13 -22.88
CA GLY A 273 -4.95 6.26 -24.02
C GLY A 273 -4.58 7.00 -25.30
N ARG A 274 -4.87 8.30 -25.41
CA ARG A 274 -4.41 9.15 -26.53
C ARG A 274 -3.02 9.75 -26.32
N GLN A 275 -2.47 9.69 -25.11
CA GLN A 275 -1.16 10.25 -24.76
C GLN A 275 -0.04 9.21 -24.78
N LEU A 276 -0.38 7.93 -24.61
CA LEU A 276 0.58 6.82 -24.58
C LEU A 276 0.58 6.08 -25.92
N ASN A 277 1.77 5.66 -26.38
CA ASN A 277 1.91 4.95 -27.65
C ASN A 277 1.23 3.58 -27.66
N ASP A 278 1.21 2.88 -26.53
CA ASP A 278 0.63 1.54 -26.40
C ASP A 278 -0.05 1.39 -25.03
N PHE A 279 -1.31 1.83 -24.95
CA PHE A 279 -2.13 1.73 -23.75
C PHE A 279 -3.46 1.04 -24.04
N LYS A 280 -3.87 0.12 -23.16
CA LYS A 280 -5.19 -0.51 -23.21
C LYS A 280 -5.80 -0.58 -21.82
N PHE A 281 -6.97 0.02 -21.65
CA PHE A 281 -7.81 -0.17 -20.48
C PHE A 281 -8.82 -1.30 -20.75
N VAL A 282 -8.87 -2.30 -19.87
CA VAL A 282 -9.67 -3.51 -20.00
C VAL A 282 -10.53 -3.68 -18.73
N PRO A 283 -11.70 -3.03 -18.68
CA PRO A 283 -12.66 -3.21 -17.60
C PRO A 283 -13.34 -4.58 -17.72
N ALA A 284 -13.50 -5.27 -16.59
CA ALA A 284 -14.13 -6.59 -16.48
C ALA A 284 -15.31 -6.55 -15.51
N LEU A 285 -16.51 -6.91 -15.99
CA LEU A 285 -17.71 -6.93 -15.17
C LEU A 285 -18.07 -8.36 -14.72
N SER A 286 -18.05 -8.59 -13.41
CA SER A 286 -18.39 -9.90 -12.82
C SER A 286 -19.90 -10.15 -12.75
N HIS A 287 -20.72 -9.10 -12.81
CA HIS A 287 -22.19 -9.14 -12.73
C HIS A 287 -22.81 -8.33 -13.87
N ALA A 288 -22.23 -8.40 -15.08
CA ALA A 288 -22.88 -7.83 -16.27
C ALA A 288 -24.22 -8.53 -16.53
N SER A 289 -25.27 -7.74 -16.72
CA SER A 289 -26.57 -8.19 -17.20
C SER A 289 -26.73 -7.84 -18.69
N PRO A 290 -27.57 -8.57 -19.45
CA PRO A 290 -27.88 -8.21 -20.84
C PRO A 290 -28.46 -6.79 -20.98
N GLU A 291 -29.09 -6.27 -19.91
CA GLU A 291 -29.72 -4.96 -19.86
C GLU A 291 -28.69 -3.81 -19.76
N ASP A 292 -27.46 -4.09 -19.34
CA ASP A 292 -26.40 -3.08 -19.19
C ASP A 292 -25.82 -2.55 -20.51
N GLY A 293 -26.20 -3.19 -21.64
CA GLY A 293 -25.64 -2.90 -22.96
C GLY A 293 -24.11 -3.00 -22.97
N TRP A 294 -23.56 -3.94 -22.19
CA TRP A 294 -22.13 -4.13 -22.02
C TRP A 294 -21.59 -5.09 -23.08
N ASP A 295 -20.65 -4.60 -23.89
CA ASP A 295 -19.95 -5.36 -24.94
C ASP A 295 -18.47 -5.62 -24.60
N GLY A 296 -18.04 -5.21 -23.40
CA GLY A 296 -16.68 -5.44 -22.89
C GLY A 296 -16.50 -6.80 -22.23
N GLU A 297 -15.41 -6.93 -21.47
CA GLU A 297 -15.06 -8.19 -20.81
C GLU A 297 -16.02 -8.53 -19.67
N THR A 298 -16.35 -9.82 -19.54
CA THR A 298 -17.19 -10.37 -18.48
C THR A 298 -16.44 -11.43 -17.67
N GLY A 299 -16.84 -11.60 -16.42
CA GLY A 299 -16.23 -12.55 -15.48
C GLY A 299 -15.28 -11.87 -14.50
N PHE A 300 -14.44 -12.67 -13.83
CA PHE A 300 -13.48 -12.13 -12.87
C PHE A 300 -12.21 -11.61 -13.57
N VAL A 301 -11.62 -10.55 -13.02
CA VAL A 301 -10.47 -9.87 -13.65
C VAL A 301 -9.27 -10.79 -13.88
N HIS A 302 -9.01 -11.77 -13.01
CA HIS A 302 -7.91 -12.72 -13.18
C HIS A 302 -8.11 -13.63 -14.41
N GLU A 303 -9.34 -13.99 -14.74
CA GLU A 303 -9.66 -14.77 -15.95
C GLU A 303 -9.46 -13.93 -17.22
N VAL A 304 -9.84 -12.65 -17.16
CA VAL A 304 -9.63 -11.69 -18.25
C VAL A 304 -8.14 -11.47 -18.48
N VAL A 305 -7.36 -11.24 -17.42
CA VAL A 305 -5.90 -11.13 -17.49
C VAL A 305 -5.31 -12.38 -18.15
N ALA A 306 -5.73 -13.58 -17.72
CA ALA A 306 -5.25 -14.83 -18.32
C ALA A 306 -5.55 -14.94 -19.82
N ARG A 307 -6.74 -14.49 -20.27
CA ARG A 307 -7.11 -14.49 -21.70
C ARG A 307 -6.25 -13.51 -22.49
N HIS A 308 -6.09 -12.28 -22.00
CA HIS A 308 -5.35 -11.24 -22.70
C HIS A 308 -3.85 -11.55 -22.76
N LEU A 309 -3.24 -12.07 -21.69
CA LEU A 309 -1.82 -12.48 -21.72
C LEU A 309 -1.53 -13.64 -22.68
N LYS A 310 -2.50 -14.52 -22.94
CA LYS A 310 -2.35 -15.58 -23.96
C LYS A 310 -2.51 -15.07 -25.38
N GLN A 311 -3.29 -14.01 -25.57
CA GLN A 311 -3.61 -13.44 -26.88
C GLN A 311 -2.58 -12.39 -27.31
N GLU A 312 -2.06 -11.63 -26.35
CA GLU A 312 -1.10 -10.55 -26.60
C GLU A 312 0.33 -11.04 -26.41
N ASN A 313 1.13 -10.99 -27.47
CA ASN A 313 2.55 -11.30 -27.40
C ASN A 313 3.34 -10.08 -26.90
N LEU A 314 3.22 -9.78 -25.61
CA LEU A 314 3.94 -8.67 -24.97
C LEU A 314 5.44 -9.02 -24.85
N ALA A 315 6.30 -8.21 -25.48
CA ALA A 315 7.74 -8.43 -25.51
C ALA A 315 8.46 -7.84 -24.29
N GLY A 316 9.39 -8.59 -23.71
CA GLY A 316 10.23 -8.15 -22.60
C GLY A 316 9.71 -8.54 -21.21
N ALA A 317 10.49 -8.23 -20.17
CA ALA A 317 10.13 -8.54 -18.79
C ALA A 317 8.95 -7.68 -18.33
N ILE A 318 7.86 -8.32 -17.91
CA ILE A 318 6.64 -7.66 -17.46
C ILE A 318 6.79 -7.27 -16.00
N ASP A 319 6.47 -6.02 -15.65
CA ASP A 319 6.24 -5.61 -14.26
C ASP A 319 4.72 -5.55 -14.00
N ALA A 320 4.22 -6.34 -13.06
CA ALA A 320 2.80 -6.41 -12.72
C ALA A 320 2.52 -5.80 -11.35
N TYR A 321 1.55 -4.88 -11.28
CA TYR A 321 1.07 -4.23 -10.06
C TYR A 321 -0.39 -4.62 -9.83
N ALA A 322 -0.66 -5.37 -8.77
CA ALA A 322 -2.00 -5.85 -8.44
C ALA A 322 -2.50 -5.28 -7.10
N CYS A 323 -3.60 -4.54 -7.10
CA CYS A 323 -4.09 -3.86 -5.89
C CYS A 323 -5.60 -4.06 -5.70
N GLY A 324 -6.03 -4.43 -4.50
CA GLY A 324 -7.45 -4.57 -4.20
C GLY A 324 -7.79 -5.60 -3.13
N PRO A 325 -9.02 -6.15 -3.14
CA PRO A 325 -9.46 -7.12 -2.15
C PRO A 325 -8.61 -8.40 -2.17
N THR A 326 -8.33 -8.95 -0.99
CA THR A 326 -7.52 -10.18 -0.83
C THR A 326 -7.93 -11.33 -1.77
N PRO A 327 -9.23 -11.69 -1.92
CA PRO A 327 -9.61 -12.77 -2.83
C PRO A 327 -9.26 -12.52 -4.30
N MET A 328 -9.24 -11.24 -4.73
CA MET A 328 -8.83 -10.88 -6.08
C MET A 328 -7.33 -11.09 -6.27
N ILE A 329 -6.53 -10.58 -5.34
CA ILE A 329 -5.06 -10.70 -5.41
C ILE A 329 -4.65 -12.17 -5.39
N ASP A 330 -5.22 -12.96 -4.47
CA ASP A 330 -4.92 -14.40 -4.35
C ASP A 330 -5.22 -15.17 -5.66
N ALA A 331 -6.21 -14.74 -6.44
CA ALA A 331 -6.51 -15.32 -7.74
C ALA A 331 -5.62 -14.82 -8.88
N VAL A 332 -5.16 -13.57 -8.84
CA VAL A 332 -4.31 -12.95 -9.88
C VAL A 332 -2.87 -13.46 -9.84
N LEU A 333 -2.29 -13.63 -8.64
CA LEU A 333 -0.89 -14.04 -8.48
C LEU A 333 -0.52 -15.34 -9.24
N PRO A 334 -1.24 -16.47 -9.09
CA PRO A 334 -0.92 -17.69 -9.84
C PRO A 334 -1.15 -17.52 -11.35
N VAL A 335 -2.12 -16.70 -11.77
CA VAL A 335 -2.34 -16.40 -13.19
C VAL A 335 -1.13 -15.71 -13.80
N LEU A 336 -0.56 -14.72 -13.12
CA LEU A 336 0.63 -14.01 -13.60
C LEU A 336 1.81 -14.97 -13.76
N GLN A 337 2.08 -15.81 -12.76
CA GLN A 337 3.18 -16.79 -12.79
C GLN A 337 3.01 -17.82 -13.91
N ILE A 338 1.80 -18.38 -14.07
CA ILE A 338 1.50 -19.37 -15.13
C ILE A 338 1.69 -18.76 -16.53
N ASN A 339 1.50 -17.45 -16.68
CA ASN A 339 1.70 -16.74 -17.94
C ASN A 339 3.10 -16.08 -18.04
N GLY A 340 4.07 -16.51 -17.23
CA GLY A 340 5.48 -16.17 -17.40
C GLY A 340 5.92 -14.82 -16.80
N VAL A 341 5.13 -14.24 -15.89
CA VAL A 341 5.60 -13.09 -15.11
C VAL A 341 6.44 -13.60 -13.94
N GLU A 342 7.70 -13.16 -13.89
CA GLU A 342 8.66 -13.56 -12.84
C GLU A 342 8.20 -13.08 -11.46
N PRO A 343 8.33 -13.89 -10.40
CA PRO A 343 7.88 -13.51 -9.04
C PRO A 343 8.42 -12.16 -8.55
N ASP A 344 9.69 -11.85 -8.84
CA ASP A 344 10.35 -10.59 -8.44
C ASP A 344 9.83 -9.35 -9.18
N HIS A 345 8.98 -9.56 -10.19
CA HIS A 345 8.32 -8.54 -10.98
C HIS A 345 6.80 -8.46 -10.69
N ILE A 346 6.32 -9.19 -9.67
CA ILE A 346 4.94 -9.14 -9.23
C ILE A 346 4.85 -8.36 -7.92
N TYR A 347 4.35 -7.14 -8.02
CA TYR A 347 4.12 -6.24 -6.90
C TYR A 347 2.63 -6.21 -6.57
N PHE A 348 2.27 -6.28 -5.29
CA PHE A 348 0.86 -6.28 -4.92
C PHE A 348 0.57 -5.63 -3.58
N ASP A 349 -0.65 -5.13 -3.44
CA ASP A 349 -1.20 -4.60 -2.20
C ASP A 349 -2.56 -5.23 -1.90
N LYS A 350 -2.67 -5.86 -0.72
CA LYS A 350 -3.86 -6.59 -0.27
C LYS A 350 -4.64 -5.74 0.72
N PHE A 351 -5.86 -5.38 0.35
CA PHE A 351 -6.73 -4.59 1.22
C PHE A 351 -7.49 -5.51 2.17
N THR A 352 -6.97 -5.63 3.39
CA THR A 352 -7.62 -6.38 4.47
C THR A 352 -8.53 -5.46 5.28
N PRO A 353 -9.79 -5.83 5.54
CA PRO A 353 -10.62 -5.12 6.51
C PRO A 353 -9.92 -5.09 7.88
N ALA A 354 -9.82 -3.90 8.48
CA ALA A 354 -9.33 -3.79 9.85
C ALA A 354 -10.30 -4.51 10.79
N VAL A 355 -9.79 -5.42 11.63
CA VAL A 355 -10.60 -6.26 12.52
C VAL A 355 -10.98 -5.53 13.82
N ARG A 356 -10.65 -4.23 13.95
CA ARG A 356 -10.89 -3.40 15.13
C ARG A 356 -11.33 -1.99 14.79
#